data_AF-A0ABD2NT73-F1
#
_entry.id   AF-A0ABD2NT73-F1
#
_cell.length_a   1.000
_cell.length_b   1.000
_cell.length_c   1.000
_cell.angle_alpha   90.00
_cell.angle_beta   90.00
_cell.angle_gamma   90.00
#
_symmetry.space_group_name_H-M   'P 1'
#
loop_
_entity.id
_entity.type
_entity.pdbx_description
1 polymer ?
#
loop_
_entity_poly.entity_id
_entity_poly.type
_entity_poly.pdbx_seq_one_letter_code
_entity_poly.pdbx_strand_id
1 'polypeptide(L)'
;MSSKSRYALKHEQLLRDLKTIIDGLLSTQVANVWSIYGGLNRLHSLLEKIFKHGCKNSDDVNGSYFEFIHGLEWLQPDTSNCYFSIDCEYQPHIPTHLRNNKASIWLYRSLENLSLSTKLGWLLSDKNHLSAWYYPHAFLCSVEYTEATLICLKALERNQPSLMSEINPRLFLFQPNATDIHKIHRRCSSFPERFLNKAVDENKIKKKMINKSNNNRVLGKLKPWSSSPNLFVERMEIVKEVIQSKTVPNTPVHIKKNSYRKYS
;
A
#
# COMPACT_ATOMS: atom_id res chain seq x y z
N MET A 1 -14.46 6.14 21.44
CA MET A 1 -13.52 5.45 20.52
C MET A 1 -12.42 4.80 21.36
N SER A 2 -12.38 3.47 21.39
CA SER A 2 -11.48 2.70 22.26
C SER A 2 -10.01 3.02 21.98
N SER A 3 -9.16 3.10 23.02
CA SER A 3 -7.71 3.33 22.89
C SER A 3 -7.04 2.38 21.90
N LYS A 4 -7.52 1.14 21.80
CA LYS A 4 -7.10 0.15 20.79
C LYS A 4 -7.23 0.65 19.34
N SER A 5 -8.25 1.46 19.03
CA SER A 5 -8.49 1.99 17.69
C SER A 5 -7.45 3.04 17.29
N ARG A 6 -6.89 3.81 18.23
CA ARG A 6 -5.88 4.83 17.93
C ARG A 6 -4.53 4.23 17.54
N TYR A 7 -4.12 3.14 18.20
CA TYR A 7 -2.86 2.46 17.86
C TYR A 7 -2.94 1.73 16.52
N ALA A 8 -4.06 1.06 16.24
CA ALA A 8 -4.29 0.40 14.96
C ALA A 8 -4.24 1.39 13.78
N LEU A 9 -4.86 2.57 13.92
CA LEU A 9 -4.78 3.66 12.93
C LEU A 9 -3.34 4.09 12.66
N LYS A 10 -2.53 4.20 13.72
CA LYS A 10 -1.14 4.61 13.60
C LYS A 10 -0.29 3.51 12.95
N HIS A 11 -0.56 2.24 13.23
CA HIS A 11 0.11 1.11 12.60
C HIS A 11 -0.17 1.07 11.10
N GLU A 12 -1.43 1.23 10.70
CA GLU A 12 -1.82 1.32 9.30
C GLU A 12 -1.13 2.49 8.59
N GLN A 13 -1.11 3.68 9.21
CA GLN A 13 -0.46 4.85 8.62
C GLN A 13 1.04 4.60 8.37
N LEU A 14 1.76 4.07 9.37
CA LEU A 14 3.18 3.76 9.25
C LEU A 14 3.45 2.73 8.14
N LEU A 15 2.64 1.68 8.05
CA LEU A 15 2.79 0.67 7.00
C LEU A 15 2.46 1.23 5.60
N ARG A 16 1.45 2.09 5.49
CA ARG A 16 1.07 2.76 4.23
C ARG A 16 2.17 3.70 3.74
N ASP A 17 2.74 4.48 4.63
CA ASP A 17 3.87 5.36 4.31
C ASP A 17 5.06 4.52 3.84
N LEU A 18 5.31 3.37 4.48
CA LEU A 18 6.40 2.46 4.13
C LEU A 18 6.21 1.90 2.74
N LYS A 19 5.01 1.38 2.47
CA LYS A 19 4.62 0.86 1.17
C LYS A 19 4.80 1.91 0.08
N THR A 20 4.33 3.14 0.31
CA THR A 20 4.38 4.23 -0.67
C THR A 20 5.83 4.60 -1.03
N ILE A 21 6.72 4.70 -0.04
CA ILE A 21 8.14 4.97 -0.27
C ILE A 21 8.78 3.83 -1.07
N ILE A 22 8.55 2.58 -0.66
CA ILE A 22 9.18 1.42 -1.30
C ILE A 22 8.64 1.20 -2.72
N ASP A 23 7.32 1.33 -2.94
CA ASP A 23 6.73 1.32 -4.28
C ASP A 23 7.38 2.39 -5.17
N GLY A 24 7.53 3.60 -4.66
CA GLY A 24 8.17 4.70 -5.38
C GLY A 24 9.62 4.41 -5.74
N LEU A 25 10.37 3.75 -4.84
CA LEU A 25 11.75 3.34 -5.10
C LEU A 25 11.82 2.22 -6.15
N LEU A 26 11.02 1.17 -5.98
CA LEU A 26 11.02 -0.01 -6.88
C LEU A 26 10.47 0.31 -8.27
N SER A 27 9.53 1.26 -8.39
CA SER A 27 8.93 1.65 -9.68
C SER A 27 9.94 2.25 -10.66
N THR A 28 11.02 2.84 -10.14
CA THR A 28 12.01 3.50 -11.00
C THR A 28 12.96 2.52 -11.68
N GLN A 29 13.14 1.30 -11.17
CA GLN A 29 14.02 0.23 -11.68
C GLN A 29 15.48 0.62 -11.98
N VAL A 30 15.88 1.86 -11.72
CA VAL A 30 17.23 2.37 -11.95
C VAL A 30 18.06 2.09 -10.70
N ALA A 31 19.24 1.48 -10.91
CA ALA A 31 20.21 1.29 -9.84
C ALA A 31 20.57 2.64 -9.19
N ASN A 32 20.78 2.66 -7.87
CA ASN A 32 21.21 3.85 -7.11
C ASN A 32 20.15 4.95 -6.88
N VAL A 33 18.87 4.76 -7.25
CA VAL A 33 17.80 5.73 -6.89
C VAL A 33 17.71 5.93 -5.37
N TRP A 34 18.01 4.86 -4.65
CA TRP A 34 18.20 4.81 -3.20
C TRP A 34 19.16 5.88 -2.68
N SER A 35 20.34 6.05 -3.30
CA SER A 35 21.37 6.99 -2.85
C SER A 35 21.26 8.37 -3.52
N ILE A 36 20.84 8.45 -4.79
CA ILE A 36 20.88 9.69 -5.59
C ILE A 36 19.73 10.65 -5.25
N TYR A 37 18.51 10.14 -5.03
CA TYR A 37 17.33 10.99 -4.80
C TYR A 37 16.91 11.06 -3.33
N GLY A 38 17.85 10.81 -2.41
CA GLY A 38 17.56 10.77 -0.97
C GLY A 38 16.51 9.73 -0.59
N GLY A 39 16.40 8.63 -1.36
CA GLY A 39 15.50 7.51 -1.06
C GLY A 39 15.84 6.88 0.29
N LEU A 40 17.13 6.65 0.53
CA LEU A 40 17.69 6.15 1.78
C LEU A 40 17.29 7.02 2.98
N ASN A 41 17.46 8.35 2.90
CA ASN A 41 17.10 9.26 3.99
C ASN A 41 15.60 9.24 4.31
N ARG A 42 14.75 9.17 3.28
CA ARG A 42 13.29 9.09 3.45
C ARG A 42 12.89 7.76 4.09
N LEU A 43 13.49 6.65 3.65
CA LEU A 43 13.20 5.34 4.23
C LEU A 43 13.72 5.23 5.67
N HIS A 44 14.94 5.70 5.92
CA HIS A 44 15.53 5.80 7.26
C HIS A 44 14.63 6.60 8.22
N SER A 45 14.20 7.81 7.82
CA SER A 45 13.33 8.65 8.65
C SER A 45 12.00 7.99 9.00
N LEU A 46 11.45 7.19 8.07
CA LEU A 46 10.21 6.46 8.32
C LEU A 46 10.43 5.26 9.23
N LEU A 47 11.48 4.46 8.99
CA LEU A 47 11.80 3.33 9.84
C LEU A 47 12.16 3.79 11.24
N GLU A 48 12.85 4.91 11.41
CA GLU A 48 13.09 5.51 12.72
C GLU A 48 11.79 5.79 13.47
N LYS A 49 10.73 6.26 12.78
CA LYS A 49 9.39 6.42 13.39
C LYS A 49 8.77 5.08 13.79
N ILE A 50 8.98 4.04 12.99
CA ILE A 50 8.51 2.67 13.28
C ILE A 50 9.22 2.12 14.52
N PHE A 51 10.55 2.20 14.58
CA PHE A 51 11.35 1.73 15.71
C PHE A 51 11.09 2.53 17.00
N LYS A 52 10.82 3.83 16.91
CA LYS A 52 10.42 4.64 18.08
C LYS A 52 9.00 4.37 18.54
N HIS A 53 8.15 3.76 17.72
CA HIS A 53 6.74 3.56 18.06
C HIS A 53 6.55 2.51 19.17
N GLY A 54 6.23 2.99 20.37
CA GLY A 54 5.97 2.14 21.54
C GLY A 54 7.25 1.60 22.19
N CYS A 55 8.40 2.21 21.93
CA CYS A 55 9.61 1.93 22.69
C CYS A 55 9.47 2.47 24.13
N LYS A 56 9.94 1.72 25.13
CA LYS A 56 9.88 2.12 26.53
C LYS A 56 10.93 3.19 26.88
N ASN A 57 12.08 3.12 26.24
CA ASN A 57 13.20 4.02 26.50
C ASN A 57 13.12 5.17 25.50
N SER A 58 12.51 6.30 25.85
CA SER A 58 12.44 7.46 24.95
C SER A 58 13.75 8.26 24.96
N ASP A 59 14.42 8.36 26.11
CA ASP A 59 15.31 9.48 26.42
C ASP A 59 16.80 9.08 26.54
N ASP A 60 17.23 8.04 25.83
CA ASP A 60 18.64 7.63 25.83
C ASP A 60 19.47 8.46 24.83
N VAL A 61 20.69 8.83 25.26
CA VAL A 61 21.68 9.57 24.46
C VAL A 61 22.08 8.77 23.22
N ASN A 62 22.11 7.44 23.32
CA ASN A 62 22.46 6.55 22.21
C ASN A 62 21.28 6.26 21.26
N GLY A 63 20.09 6.75 21.58
CA GLY A 63 18.85 6.57 20.81
C GLY A 63 17.85 5.63 21.49
N SER A 64 16.57 5.96 21.37
CA SER A 64 15.47 5.30 22.08
C SER A 64 15.42 3.77 21.95
N TYR A 65 15.86 3.22 20.83
CA TYR A 65 15.80 1.79 20.51
C TYR A 65 17.19 1.14 20.42
N PHE A 66 18.22 1.80 20.95
CA PHE A 66 19.60 1.32 20.92
C PHE A 66 19.77 -0.03 21.62
N GLU A 67 19.29 -0.14 22.87
CA GLU A 67 19.37 -1.36 23.67
C GLU A 67 18.64 -2.55 23.04
N PHE A 68 17.54 -2.27 22.33
CA PHE A 68 16.86 -3.29 21.55
C PHE A 68 17.75 -3.83 20.43
N ILE A 69 18.44 -2.96 19.69
CA ILE A 69 19.37 -3.36 18.63
C ILE A 69 20.59 -4.08 19.21
N HIS A 70 21.09 -3.62 20.36
CA HIS A 70 22.23 -4.24 21.03
C HIS A 70 21.99 -5.72 21.32
N GLY A 71 20.74 -6.13 21.52
CA GLY A 71 20.38 -7.55 21.65
C GLY A 71 20.72 -8.42 20.45
N LEU A 72 20.98 -7.86 19.27
CA LEU A 72 21.46 -8.61 18.11
C LEU A 72 22.80 -9.31 18.42
N GLU A 73 23.62 -8.72 19.29
CA GLU A 73 24.95 -9.24 19.63
C GLU A 73 24.88 -10.64 20.24
N TRP A 74 23.93 -10.85 21.15
CA TRP A 74 23.71 -12.14 21.79
C TRP A 74 22.89 -13.11 20.94
N LEU A 75 21.99 -12.60 20.07
CA LEU A 75 21.12 -13.45 19.27
C LEU A 75 21.88 -14.17 18.14
N GLN A 76 22.94 -13.55 17.62
CA GLN A 76 23.76 -14.10 16.53
C GLN A 76 25.25 -13.80 16.74
N PRO A 77 25.93 -14.47 17.70
CA PRO A 77 27.34 -14.21 18.04
C PRO A 77 28.31 -14.39 16.86
N ASP A 78 28.03 -15.34 15.97
CA ASP A 78 28.90 -15.65 14.83
C ASP A 78 28.93 -14.55 13.75
N THR A 79 27.87 -13.74 13.70
CA THR A 79 27.77 -12.63 12.73
C THR A 79 27.83 -11.25 13.39
N SER A 80 27.63 -11.17 14.71
CA SER A 80 27.44 -9.92 15.43
C SER A 80 28.71 -9.13 15.74
N ASN A 81 29.83 -9.81 15.99
CA ASN A 81 31.13 -9.15 16.24
C ASN A 81 31.57 -8.25 15.06
N CYS A 82 30.98 -8.45 13.88
CA CYS A 82 31.24 -7.66 12.68
C CYS A 82 30.17 -6.57 12.42
N TYR A 83 28.95 -6.69 12.97
CA TYR A 83 27.88 -5.71 12.67
C TYR A 83 27.86 -4.54 13.64
N PHE A 84 27.93 -4.76 14.96
CA PHE A 84 27.59 -3.69 15.89
C PHE A 84 28.68 -2.62 16.03
N SER A 85 29.94 -3.03 16.25
CA SER A 85 31.07 -2.10 16.32
C SER A 85 31.35 -1.44 14.97
N ILE A 86 31.31 -2.20 13.87
CA ILE A 86 31.56 -1.63 12.54
C ILE A 86 30.42 -0.71 12.11
N ASP A 87 29.16 -1.11 12.25
CA ASP A 87 28.01 -0.32 11.82
C ASP A 87 27.80 0.91 12.70
N CYS A 88 28.15 0.90 13.99
CA CYS A 88 27.96 2.05 14.88
C CYS A 88 29.17 3.01 14.95
N GLU A 89 30.42 2.55 14.75
CA GLU A 89 31.63 3.35 15.04
C GLU A 89 32.30 3.94 13.80
N TYR A 90 32.20 3.29 12.64
CA TYR A 90 32.78 3.83 11.40
C TYR A 90 31.91 5.01 10.90
N GLN A 91 32.48 6.17 10.55
CA GLN A 91 31.70 7.40 10.26
C GLN A 91 31.74 7.98 8.83
N PRO A 92 32.42 7.43 7.80
CA PRO A 92 32.43 8.09 6.50
C PRO A 92 31.03 8.07 5.89
N HIS A 93 30.64 9.19 5.26
CA HIS A 93 29.38 9.40 4.54
C HIS A 93 28.06 9.46 5.34
N ILE A 94 28.10 9.41 6.68
CA ILE A 94 26.88 9.56 7.50
C ILE A 94 26.44 11.04 7.57
N PRO A 95 25.14 11.33 7.31
CA PRO A 95 24.57 12.66 7.50
C PRO A 95 24.84 13.25 8.89
N THR A 96 25.19 14.53 8.96
CA THR A 96 25.63 15.21 10.20
C THR A 96 24.61 15.14 11.35
N HIS A 97 23.31 15.14 11.03
CA HIS A 97 22.22 15.05 12.00
C HIS A 97 22.08 13.67 12.66
N LEU A 98 22.68 12.62 12.09
CA LEU A 98 22.63 11.25 12.63
C LEU A 98 23.84 10.89 13.49
N ARG A 99 24.92 11.67 13.43
CA ARG A 99 26.23 11.34 14.03
C ARG A 99 26.20 11.17 15.55
N ASN A 100 25.21 11.73 16.23
CA ASN A 100 25.11 11.68 17.69
C ASN A 100 24.31 10.47 18.20
N ASN A 101 23.60 9.75 17.33
CA ASN A 101 22.67 8.70 17.72
C ASN A 101 23.11 7.36 17.12
N LYS A 102 23.70 6.49 17.95
CA LYS A 102 24.21 5.18 17.53
C LYS A 102 23.11 4.30 16.93
N ALA A 103 21.90 4.30 17.49
CA ALA A 103 20.78 3.53 16.96
C ALA A 103 20.39 3.98 15.54
N SER A 104 20.35 5.29 15.31
CA SER A 104 20.04 5.84 13.99
C SER A 104 21.15 5.61 12.97
N ILE A 105 22.41 5.59 13.40
CA ILE A 105 23.57 5.22 12.56
C ILE A 105 23.47 3.74 12.13
N TRP A 106 23.23 2.84 13.09
CA TRP A 106 23.05 1.41 12.80
C TRP A 106 21.91 1.17 11.80
N LEU A 107 20.78 1.87 11.98
CA LEU A 107 19.63 1.77 11.08
C LEU A 107 19.99 2.25 9.68
N TYR A 108 20.68 3.38 9.57
CA TYR A 108 21.10 3.95 8.29
C TYR A 108 21.99 2.98 7.51
N ARG A 109 22.92 2.33 8.19
CA ARG A 109 23.87 1.40 7.56
C ARG A 109 23.28 0.05 7.24
N SER A 110 22.42 -0.46 8.11
CA SER A 110 21.67 -1.68 7.81
C SER A 110 20.82 -1.52 6.54
N LEU A 111 20.30 -0.30 6.33
CA LEU A 111 19.59 0.11 5.13
C LEU A 111 20.52 0.29 3.92
N GLU A 112 21.68 0.93 4.08
CA GLU A 112 22.69 1.06 3.02
C GLU A 112 23.21 -0.30 2.53
N ASN A 113 23.45 -1.22 3.45
CA ASN A 113 23.94 -2.58 3.19
C ASN A 113 22.83 -3.56 2.77
N LEU A 114 21.58 -3.11 2.66
CA LEU A 114 20.43 -3.95 2.30
C LEU A 114 20.33 -5.22 3.18
N SER A 115 20.56 -5.06 4.48
CA SER A 115 20.63 -6.15 5.48
C SER A 115 19.65 -5.97 6.63
N LEU A 116 18.77 -4.97 6.55
CA LEU A 116 17.86 -4.67 7.64
C LEU A 116 16.82 -5.76 7.84
N SER A 117 16.32 -6.38 6.77
CA SER A 117 15.27 -7.40 6.87
C SER A 117 15.74 -8.64 7.62
N THR A 118 17.00 -9.05 7.44
CA THR A 118 17.59 -10.20 8.12
C THR A 118 17.86 -9.88 9.59
N LYS A 119 18.53 -8.76 9.87
CA LYS A 119 18.82 -8.30 11.24
C LYS A 119 17.54 -8.11 12.05
N LEU A 120 16.54 -7.45 11.46
CA LEU A 120 15.24 -7.24 12.09
C LEU A 120 14.50 -8.56 12.28
N GLY A 121 14.57 -9.48 11.32
CA GLY A 121 14.02 -10.83 11.45
C GLY A 121 14.57 -11.59 12.66
N TRP A 122 15.88 -11.51 12.91
CA TRP A 122 16.50 -12.11 14.11
C TRP A 122 16.01 -11.44 15.40
N LEU A 123 16.00 -10.11 15.47
CA LEU A 123 15.53 -9.36 16.64
C LEU A 123 14.08 -9.68 17.00
N LEU A 124 13.23 -9.88 16.01
CA LEU A 124 11.80 -10.18 16.21
C LEU A 124 11.51 -11.65 16.48
N SER A 125 12.47 -12.54 16.22
CA SER A 125 12.32 -13.97 16.51
C SER A 125 12.24 -14.22 18.02
N ASP A 126 12.92 -13.40 18.83
CA ASP A 126 12.84 -13.47 20.28
C ASP A 126 11.79 -12.50 20.87
N LYS A 127 10.65 -13.07 21.27
CA LYS A 127 9.54 -12.33 21.87
C LYS A 127 9.87 -11.80 23.27
N ASN A 128 10.75 -12.48 24.02
CA ASN A 128 11.10 -12.07 25.37
C ASN A 128 11.92 -10.77 25.32
N HIS A 129 12.95 -10.75 24.48
CA HIS A 129 13.73 -9.55 24.18
C HIS A 129 12.84 -8.40 23.70
N LEU A 130 11.95 -8.65 22.74
CA LEU A 130 11.03 -7.63 22.23
C LEU A 130 10.16 -7.03 23.35
N SER A 131 9.62 -7.88 24.23
CA SER A 131 8.76 -7.45 25.34
C SER A 131 9.51 -6.67 26.43
N ALA A 132 10.83 -6.83 26.53
CA ALA A 132 11.66 -6.09 27.47
C ALA A 132 11.71 -4.60 27.08
N TRP A 133 11.88 -4.29 25.79
CA TRP A 133 12.10 -2.92 25.30
C TRP A 133 10.85 -2.23 24.73
N TYR A 134 9.84 -2.99 24.30
CA TYR A 134 8.63 -2.45 23.69
C TYR A 134 7.37 -2.70 24.53
N TYR A 135 6.43 -1.77 24.46
CA TYR A 135 5.08 -1.99 24.98
C TYR A 135 4.29 -2.95 24.08
N PRO A 136 3.32 -3.72 24.61
CA PRO A 136 2.52 -4.66 23.82
C PRO A 136 1.73 -4.04 22.66
N HIS A 137 1.50 -2.72 22.68
CA HIS A 137 0.82 -1.97 21.62
C HIS A 137 1.78 -1.31 20.61
N ALA A 138 3.09 -1.58 20.74
CA ALA A 138 4.10 -1.13 19.80
C ALA A 138 3.86 -1.71 18.40
N PHE A 139 4.43 -1.05 17.40
CA PHE A 139 4.28 -1.49 16.01
C PHE A 139 4.97 -2.84 15.79
N LEU A 140 6.21 -2.95 16.28
CA LEU A 140 7.02 -4.17 16.15
C LEU A 140 6.45 -5.37 16.95
N CYS A 141 5.58 -5.14 17.94
CA CYS A 141 4.90 -6.21 18.66
C CYS A 141 3.70 -6.79 17.90
N SER A 142 3.24 -6.12 16.85
CA SER A 142 2.12 -6.59 16.04
C SER A 142 2.64 -7.48 14.91
N VAL A 143 2.33 -8.78 14.98
CA VAL A 143 2.86 -9.80 14.05
C VAL A 143 2.50 -9.46 12.60
N GLU A 144 1.24 -9.11 12.34
CA GLU A 144 0.76 -8.85 10.97
C GLU A 144 1.48 -7.67 10.28
N TYR A 145 1.64 -6.54 10.99
CA TYR A 145 2.34 -5.37 10.44
C TYR A 145 3.85 -5.58 10.36
N THR A 146 4.40 -6.37 11.28
CA THR A 146 5.83 -6.70 11.30
C THR A 146 6.20 -7.62 10.15
N GLU A 147 5.41 -8.67 9.88
CA GLU A 147 5.57 -9.53 8.71
C GLU A 147 5.46 -8.72 7.41
N ALA A 148 4.46 -7.84 7.31
CA ALA A 148 4.31 -6.95 6.16
C ALA A 148 5.52 -6.02 5.98
N THR A 149 6.09 -5.51 7.08
CA THR A 149 7.30 -4.67 7.06
C THR A 149 8.52 -5.47 6.59
N LEU A 150 8.68 -6.71 7.04
CA LEU A 150 9.76 -7.59 6.58
C LEU A 150 9.62 -7.93 5.10
N ILE A 151 8.40 -8.17 4.59
CA ILE A 151 8.14 -8.39 3.16
C ILE A 151 8.51 -7.13 2.35
N CYS A 152 8.08 -5.95 2.81
CA CYS A 152 8.45 -4.66 2.23
C CYS A 152 9.98 -4.49 2.13
N LEU A 153 10.71 -4.77 3.21
CA LEU A 153 12.17 -4.66 3.22
C LEU A 153 12.83 -5.70 2.31
N LYS A 154 12.38 -6.96 2.32
CA LYS A 154 12.88 -8.00 1.41
C LYS A 154 12.64 -7.66 -0.05
N ALA A 155 11.49 -7.09 -0.39
CA ALA A 155 11.17 -6.61 -1.73
C ALA A 155 12.17 -5.54 -2.19
N LEU A 156 12.51 -4.61 -1.29
CA LEU A 156 13.51 -3.58 -1.55
C LEU A 156 14.91 -4.16 -1.72
N GLU A 157 15.36 -4.99 -0.78
CA GLU A 157 16.72 -5.58 -0.77
C GLU A 157 16.97 -6.48 -1.98
N ARG A 158 15.96 -7.22 -2.43
CA ARG A 158 16.05 -8.08 -3.62
C ARG A 158 15.72 -7.34 -4.92
N ASN A 159 15.31 -6.07 -4.85
CA ASN A 159 14.76 -5.30 -5.97
C ASN A 159 13.65 -6.07 -6.72
N GLN A 160 12.76 -6.72 -5.96
CA GLN A 160 11.68 -7.60 -6.45
C GLN A 160 10.30 -7.04 -6.07
N PRO A 161 9.65 -6.24 -6.93
CA PRO A 161 8.34 -5.66 -6.64
C PRO A 161 7.23 -6.69 -6.48
N SER A 162 7.39 -7.89 -7.04
CA SER A 162 6.43 -9.00 -6.90
C SER A 162 6.16 -9.38 -5.44
N LEU A 163 7.18 -9.30 -4.57
CA LEU A 163 7.04 -9.63 -3.16
C LEU A 163 6.06 -8.69 -2.44
N MET A 164 5.87 -7.46 -2.92
CA MET A 164 4.90 -6.54 -2.32
C MET A 164 3.44 -6.99 -2.48
N SER A 165 3.16 -7.91 -3.41
CA SER A 165 1.82 -8.49 -3.57
C SER A 165 1.47 -9.54 -2.50
N GLU A 166 2.46 -10.06 -1.78
CA GLU A 166 2.26 -11.03 -0.69
C GLU A 166 1.68 -10.37 0.58
N ILE A 167 1.72 -9.04 0.66
CA ILE A 167 1.24 -8.30 1.83
C ILE A 167 -0.29 -8.38 1.89
N ASN A 168 -0.81 -8.77 3.05
CA ASN A 168 -2.25 -8.85 3.28
C ASN A 168 -2.93 -7.49 3.04
N PRO A 169 -3.87 -7.38 2.07
CA PRO A 169 -4.50 -6.10 1.74
C PRO A 169 -5.35 -5.53 2.88
N ARG A 170 -5.82 -6.37 3.82
CA ARG A 170 -6.62 -5.92 4.97
C ARG A 170 -5.87 -4.95 5.87
N LEU A 171 -4.54 -5.02 5.91
CA LEU A 171 -3.69 -4.11 6.70
C LEU A 171 -3.77 -2.66 6.21
N PHE A 172 -4.23 -2.43 4.98
CA PHE A 172 -4.42 -1.12 4.37
C PHE A 172 -5.88 -0.72 4.23
N LEU A 173 -6.80 -1.59 4.63
CA LEU A 173 -8.23 -1.31 4.61
C LEU A 173 -8.62 -0.91 6.01
N PHE A 174 -8.49 0.37 6.33
CA PHE A 174 -9.27 0.92 7.44
C PHE A 174 -10.72 0.55 7.17
N GLN A 175 -11.35 -0.12 8.12
CA GLN A 175 -12.76 -0.45 8.06
C GLN A 175 -13.49 0.67 8.83
N PRO A 176 -13.78 1.84 8.21
CA PRO A 176 -14.80 2.69 8.78
C PRO A 176 -16.07 1.84 8.75
N ASN A 177 -16.81 1.85 9.86
CA ASN A 177 -18.09 1.17 10.00
C ASN A 177 -18.84 1.20 8.65
N ALA A 178 -19.25 0.03 8.16
CA ALA A 178 -19.80 -0.16 6.81
C ALA A 178 -20.91 0.85 6.42
N THR A 179 -21.52 1.50 7.41
CA THR A 179 -22.46 2.62 7.27
C THR A 179 -21.92 3.84 6.50
N ASP A 180 -20.61 4.11 6.48
CA ASP A 180 -20.03 5.27 5.77
C ASP A 180 -19.42 4.95 4.40
N ILE A 181 -19.12 3.67 4.12
CA ILE A 181 -18.64 3.25 2.79
C ILE A 181 -19.73 3.45 1.72
N HIS A 182 -21.00 3.30 2.10
CA HIS A 182 -22.15 3.59 1.23
C HIS A 182 -22.23 5.06 0.77
N LYS A 183 -21.54 6.00 1.44
CA LYS A 183 -21.57 7.43 1.11
C LYS A 183 -20.41 7.90 0.23
N ILE A 184 -19.33 7.11 0.12
CA ILE A 184 -18.08 7.55 -0.54
C ILE A 184 -17.92 6.94 -1.94
N HIS A 185 -18.73 5.93 -2.30
CA HIS A 185 -18.70 5.38 -3.65
C HIS A 185 -19.23 6.43 -4.66
N ARG A 186 -18.31 7.16 -5.32
CA ARG A 186 -18.59 7.81 -6.61
C ARG A 186 -19.03 6.72 -7.58
N ARG A 187 -20.34 6.60 -7.71
CA ARG A 187 -21.04 5.63 -8.55
C ARG A 187 -20.53 5.70 -9.98
N CYS A 188 -20.02 4.57 -10.49
CA CYS A 188 -20.20 4.28 -11.91
C CYS A 188 -21.71 4.22 -12.15
N SER A 189 -22.18 4.93 -13.18
CA SER A 189 -23.58 5.18 -13.54
C SER A 189 -24.38 3.93 -13.96
N SER A 190 -23.84 2.73 -13.78
CA SER A 190 -24.38 1.48 -14.31
C SER A 190 -24.95 0.52 -13.28
N PHE A 191 -24.98 0.84 -11.99
CA PHE A 191 -25.57 -0.07 -10.97
C PHE A 191 -27.06 0.25 -10.73
N PRO A 192 -28.01 -0.64 -11.08
CA PRO A 192 -29.43 -0.37 -10.88
C PRO A 192 -29.81 -0.50 -9.40
N GLU A 193 -30.22 0.60 -8.76
CA GLU A 193 -30.64 0.68 -7.35
C GLU A 193 -31.92 -0.09 -6.97
N ARG A 194 -32.49 -0.91 -7.86
CA ARG A 194 -33.84 -1.48 -7.66
C ARG A 194 -33.93 -2.66 -6.69
N PHE A 195 -32.82 -3.19 -6.16
CA PHE A 195 -32.84 -4.38 -5.31
C PHE A 195 -32.59 -4.14 -3.82
N LEU A 196 -32.16 -2.96 -3.39
CA LEU A 196 -31.79 -2.73 -1.98
C LEU A 196 -32.97 -2.29 -1.09
N ASN A 197 -34.00 -1.67 -1.66
CA ASN A 197 -35.12 -1.14 -0.85
C ASN A 197 -36.23 -2.16 -0.55
N LYS A 198 -36.12 -3.42 -1.03
CA LYS A 198 -37.12 -4.46 -0.70
C LYS A 198 -36.84 -5.19 0.62
N ALA A 199 -35.62 -5.15 1.14
CA ALA A 199 -35.28 -5.90 2.36
C ALA A 199 -35.68 -5.19 3.66
N VAL A 200 -35.96 -3.88 3.63
CA VAL A 200 -36.22 -3.08 4.85
C VAL A 200 -37.71 -2.97 5.19
N ASP A 201 -38.62 -3.20 4.24
CA ASP A 201 -40.06 -2.98 4.45
C ASP A 201 -40.94 -4.24 4.60
N GLU A 202 -40.41 -5.45 4.43
CA GLU A 202 -41.23 -6.68 4.55
C GLU A 202 -41.71 -7.00 5.98
N ASN A 203 -41.06 -6.42 7.01
CA ASN A 203 -41.43 -6.68 8.41
C ASN A 203 -42.49 -5.72 8.98
N LYS A 204 -42.93 -4.69 8.24
CA LYS A 204 -43.99 -3.76 8.70
C LYS A 204 -45.34 -3.93 8.01
N ILE A 205 -45.42 -4.69 6.91
CA ILE A 205 -46.65 -4.77 6.10
C ILE A 205 -47.59 -5.94 6.50
N LYS A 206 -47.15 -6.90 7.33
CA LYS A 206 -47.96 -8.08 7.70
C LYS A 206 -49.11 -7.86 8.70
N LYS A 207 -49.44 -6.62 9.12
CA LYS A 207 -50.56 -6.37 10.05
C LYS A 207 -51.66 -5.41 9.58
N LYS A 208 -51.64 -4.93 8.34
CA LYS A 208 -52.75 -4.14 7.80
C LYS A 208 -52.89 -4.37 6.30
N MET A 209 -53.75 -5.30 5.91
CA MET A 209 -54.65 -5.23 4.75
C MET A 209 -55.25 -6.61 4.47
N ILE A 210 -56.27 -6.97 5.25
CA ILE A 210 -57.44 -7.62 4.67
C ILE A 210 -58.30 -6.48 4.13
N ASN A 211 -58.80 -6.64 2.90
CA ASN A 211 -59.64 -5.72 2.13
C ASN A 211 -58.90 -4.55 1.44
N LYS A 212 -58.56 -4.72 0.15
CA LYS A 212 -59.35 -4.14 -0.95
C LYS A 212 -58.79 -4.61 -2.30
N SER A 213 -59.63 -5.29 -3.06
CA SER A 213 -59.49 -5.42 -4.51
C SER A 213 -59.45 -4.03 -5.14
N ASN A 214 -58.46 -3.75 -5.98
CA ASN A 214 -58.66 -3.00 -7.22
C ASN A 214 -57.42 -3.05 -8.12
N ASN A 215 -57.63 -3.60 -9.32
CA ASN A 215 -56.74 -3.50 -10.46
C ASN A 215 -56.49 -2.03 -10.81
N ASN A 216 -55.24 -1.57 -10.72
CA ASN A 216 -54.79 -0.38 -11.43
C ASN A 216 -53.44 -0.68 -12.09
N ARG A 217 -53.45 -0.89 -13.40
CA ARG A 217 -52.25 -0.91 -14.23
C ARG A 217 -51.64 0.50 -14.23
N VAL A 218 -50.51 0.67 -13.55
CA VAL A 218 -49.70 1.89 -13.63
C VAL A 218 -49.00 1.91 -14.99
N LEU A 219 -49.59 2.62 -15.95
CA LEU A 219 -48.98 2.89 -17.25
C LEU A 219 -47.93 4.00 -17.06
N GLY A 220 -46.68 3.61 -16.83
CA GLY A 220 -45.55 4.54 -16.81
C GLY A 220 -45.32 5.13 -18.21
N LYS A 221 -45.80 6.35 -18.45
CA LYS A 221 -45.47 7.12 -19.66
C LYS A 221 -44.05 7.68 -19.52
N LEU A 222 -43.04 6.91 -19.94
CA LEU A 222 -41.72 7.45 -20.20
C LEU A 222 -41.75 8.11 -21.58
N LYS A 223 -41.53 9.44 -21.64
CA LYS A 223 -41.27 10.13 -22.91
C LYS A 223 -39.93 9.62 -23.44
N PRO A 224 -39.85 9.14 -24.70
CA PRO A 224 -38.58 8.76 -25.29
C PRO A 224 -37.69 10.01 -25.44
N TRP A 225 -36.41 9.87 -25.12
CA TRP A 225 -35.40 10.88 -25.44
C TRP A 225 -35.33 11.04 -26.96
N SER A 226 -35.44 12.28 -27.44
CA SER A 226 -35.49 12.66 -28.86
C SER A 226 -34.15 12.55 -29.59
N SER A 227 -33.25 11.68 -29.13
CA SER A 227 -31.90 11.52 -29.66
C SER A 227 -31.53 10.06 -29.96
N SER A 228 -32.47 9.12 -29.84
CA SER A 228 -32.26 7.77 -30.36
C SER A 228 -32.68 7.72 -31.84
N PRO A 229 -31.81 7.27 -32.76
CA PRO A 229 -32.25 6.95 -34.10
C PRO A 229 -33.28 5.81 -34.02
N ASN A 230 -34.41 5.97 -34.71
CA ASN A 230 -35.46 4.98 -34.80
C ASN A 230 -34.89 3.68 -35.40
N LEU A 231 -34.64 2.67 -34.57
CA LEU A 231 -34.46 1.31 -35.04
C LEU A 231 -35.86 0.73 -35.32
N PHE A 232 -36.37 1.03 -36.51
CA PHE A 232 -37.41 0.20 -37.11
C PHE A 232 -36.80 -1.18 -37.35
N VAL A 233 -37.27 -2.16 -36.57
CA VAL A 233 -37.06 -3.58 -36.87
C VAL A 233 -38.02 -3.91 -38.01
N GLU A 234 -37.60 -3.62 -39.23
CA GLU A 234 -38.21 -4.14 -40.42
C GLU A 234 -37.46 -5.43 -40.77
N ARG A 235 -38.19 -6.54 -40.71
CA ARG A 235 -37.69 -7.88 -41.08
C ARG A 235 -37.45 -7.85 -42.59
N MET A 236 -36.21 -7.65 -43.01
CA MET A 236 -35.79 -7.85 -44.40
C MET A 236 -34.57 -8.76 -44.51
N GLU A 237 -34.59 -9.49 -45.62
CA GLU A 237 -33.82 -10.67 -45.96
C GLU A 237 -32.31 -10.39 -46.06
N ILE A 238 -31.54 -11.42 -45.72
CA ILE A 238 -30.08 -11.41 -45.67
C ILE A 238 -29.52 -11.25 -47.08
N VAL A 239 -28.96 -10.07 -47.38
CA VAL A 239 -28.02 -9.87 -48.49
C VAL A 239 -26.68 -9.44 -47.91
N LYS A 240 -25.63 -10.17 -48.29
CA LYS A 240 -24.25 -10.02 -47.80
C LYS A 240 -23.62 -8.77 -48.40
N GLU A 241 -23.32 -7.76 -47.58
CA GLU A 241 -22.31 -6.75 -47.92
C GLU A 241 -21.38 -6.46 -46.73
N VAL A 242 -20.09 -6.44 -47.04
CA VAL A 242 -18.98 -6.23 -46.13
C VAL A 242 -18.87 -4.74 -45.79
N ILE A 243 -19.25 -4.36 -44.58
CA ILE A 243 -19.08 -3.00 -44.09
C ILE A 243 -17.77 -2.92 -43.29
N GLN A 244 -16.75 -2.34 -43.90
CA GLN A 244 -15.50 -1.97 -43.24
C GLN A 244 -15.75 -0.78 -42.30
N SER A 245 -15.54 -1.00 -41.01
CA SER A 245 -15.56 0.05 -39.98
C SER A 245 -14.32 0.94 -40.05
N LYS A 246 -14.51 2.19 -40.49
CA LYS A 246 -13.50 3.26 -40.39
C LYS A 246 -13.51 3.84 -38.97
N THR A 247 -12.62 3.35 -38.10
CA THR A 247 -12.30 4.02 -36.83
C THR A 247 -10.80 3.88 -36.52
N VAL A 248 -9.96 4.73 -37.13
CA VAL A 248 -8.64 5.05 -36.59
C VAL A 248 -8.32 6.52 -36.88
N PRO A 249 -7.84 7.32 -35.91
CA PRO A 249 -7.34 8.66 -36.17
C PRO A 249 -5.96 8.58 -36.85
N ASN A 250 -5.79 9.31 -37.96
CA ASN A 250 -4.51 9.45 -38.66
C ASN A 250 -3.50 10.19 -37.77
N THR A 251 -2.45 9.48 -37.34
CA THR A 251 -1.21 10.09 -36.86
C THR A 251 -0.16 10.02 -37.97
N PRO A 252 0.50 11.13 -38.35
CA PRO A 252 1.49 11.12 -39.40
C PRO A 252 2.79 10.42 -38.95
N VAL A 253 3.21 9.41 -39.70
CA VAL A 253 4.48 8.70 -39.52
C VAL A 253 5.61 9.56 -40.10
N HIS A 254 6.52 10.05 -39.25
CA HIS A 254 7.78 10.66 -39.67
C HIS A 254 8.75 9.58 -40.18
N ILE A 255 8.91 9.49 -41.49
CA ILE A 255 9.92 8.63 -42.13
C ILE A 255 11.26 9.39 -42.12
N LYS A 256 12.23 8.93 -41.31
CA LYS A 256 13.63 9.38 -41.38
C LYS A 256 14.24 8.89 -42.70
N LYS A 257 14.67 9.83 -43.55
CA LYS A 257 15.51 9.54 -44.72
C LYS A 257 16.92 9.16 -44.26
N ASN A 258 17.31 7.91 -44.46
CA ASN A 258 18.70 7.48 -44.40
C ASN A 258 19.43 7.95 -45.66
N SER A 259 20.24 9.00 -45.55
CA SER A 259 21.22 9.37 -46.56
C SER A 259 22.51 8.60 -46.33
N TYR A 260 22.78 7.63 -47.20
CA TYR A 260 24.09 6.99 -47.32
C TYR A 260 25.11 8.02 -47.82
N ARG A 261 26.09 8.37 -46.98
CA ARG A 261 27.31 9.07 -47.40
C ARG A 261 28.28 8.03 -47.97
N LYS A 262 28.53 8.10 -49.28
CA LYS A 262 29.67 7.45 -49.92
C LYS A 262 30.93 8.23 -49.54
N TYR A 263 31.94 7.52 -49.05
CA TYR A 263 33.31 8.01 -48.91
C TYR A 263 33.99 7.97 -50.29
N SER A 264 34.57 9.09 -50.69
CA SER A 264 35.66 9.21 -51.66
C SER A 264 36.53 10.37 -51.20
#